data_AF-F6DIW4-F1
#
_entry.id   AF-F6DIW4-F1
#
_cell.length_a   1.000
_cell.length_b   1.000
_cell.length_c   1.000
_cell.angle_alpha   90.00
_cell.angle_beta   90.00
_cell.angle_gamma   90.00
#
_symmetry.space_group_name_H-M   'P 1'
#
loop_
_entity.id
_entity.type
_entity.pdbx_description
1 polymer ?
#
loop_
_entity_poly.entity_id
_entity_poly.type
_entity_poly.pdbx_seq_one_letter_code
_entity_poly.pdbx_strand_id
1 'polypeptide(L)'
;MERLAQDLAPLEARRRRTVLFALLLFLATPFWAYTLSFAFQALGLRGTGLFYALLVALPPGFALGLLYTLRLRFKEALVAPLAEALGFTYHPVPGLPQYEAEASGLLPRADRYESEDFLGGSVGPFSFRSSDIALYRRVHSRSGIVYIRFFSGALYRFALPFRIPGEIRLAPRGAAPQAGGVSPRAVLLFLAAFWGLFVVLLALGEAEGDARRALSTLDFVILLSLPFLVYGLGLWKLGRRERVALESGVFERLFDAYGDQTETRKLLTPRVQEALVEFRQAVGKPIWIAFRGNEAWVLIKGRNRFEPSLFRPLTPETLRAYTEGWTRDLKEAERLLQAVAELSSVCSIGA
;
A
#
# COMPACT_ATOMS: atom_id res chain seq x y z
N MET A 1 30.57 4.11 2.89
CA MET A 1 30.20 5.35 3.63
C MET A 1 31.14 6.51 3.36
N GLU A 2 32.46 6.32 3.36
CA GLU A 2 33.42 7.41 3.16
C GLU A 2 33.38 8.03 1.74
N ARG A 3 33.24 7.21 0.68
CA ARG A 3 32.99 7.68 -0.69
C ARG A 3 31.68 8.47 -0.82
N LEU A 4 30.59 7.95 -0.26
CA LEU A 4 29.30 8.61 -0.19
C LEU A 4 29.38 10.00 0.49
N ALA A 5 30.22 10.15 1.52
CA ALA A 5 30.41 11.41 2.21
C ALA A 5 31.16 12.46 1.34
N GLN A 6 32.09 12.01 0.49
CA GLN A 6 32.81 12.89 -0.45
C GLN A 6 31.88 13.43 -1.55
N ASP A 7 30.88 12.63 -1.95
CA ASP A 7 29.89 13.03 -2.96
C ASP A 7 28.78 13.96 -2.42
N LEU A 8 28.69 14.17 -1.10
CA LEU A 8 27.67 15.06 -0.50
C LEU A 8 27.86 16.53 -0.86
N ALA A 9 29.11 17.02 -0.86
CA ALA A 9 29.41 18.43 -1.11
C ALA A 9 28.93 18.93 -2.50
N PRO A 10 29.20 18.23 -3.62
CA PRO A 10 28.69 18.64 -4.93
C PRO A 10 27.16 18.52 -5.01
N LEU A 11 26.56 17.51 -4.37
CA LEU A 11 25.09 17.35 -4.32
C LEU A 11 24.41 18.48 -3.55
N GLU A 12 24.97 18.88 -2.41
CA GLU A 12 24.47 19.98 -1.59
C GLU A 12 24.59 21.33 -2.31
N ALA A 13 25.73 21.59 -2.95
CA ALA A 13 25.91 22.80 -3.74
C ALA A 13 24.86 22.91 -4.86
N ARG A 14 24.55 21.79 -5.53
CA ARG A 14 23.51 21.73 -6.55
C ARG A 14 22.12 21.94 -5.97
N ARG A 15 21.78 21.27 -4.87
CA ARG A 15 20.52 21.46 -4.13
C ARG A 15 20.29 22.92 -3.82
N ARG A 16 21.27 23.56 -3.18
CA ARG A 16 21.19 24.97 -2.77
C ARG A 16 20.96 25.87 -3.97
N ARG A 17 21.69 25.70 -5.06
CA ARG A 17 21.51 26.49 -6.30
C ARG A 17 20.11 26.30 -6.89
N THR A 18 19.65 25.06 -7.04
CA THR A 18 18.34 24.78 -7.63
C THR A 18 17.18 25.25 -6.76
N VAL A 19 17.25 25.05 -5.44
CA VAL A 19 16.22 25.52 -4.49
C VAL A 19 16.19 27.05 -4.45
N LEU A 20 17.36 27.71 -4.43
CA LEU A 20 17.44 29.17 -4.43
C LEU A 20 16.90 29.74 -5.74
N PHE A 21 17.24 29.15 -6.87
CA PHE A 21 16.71 29.59 -8.16
C PHE A 21 15.18 29.37 -8.28
N ALA A 22 14.67 28.22 -7.81
CA ALA A 22 13.23 27.97 -7.72
C ALA A 22 12.53 28.99 -6.81
N LEU A 23 13.12 29.32 -5.66
CA LEU A 23 12.61 30.36 -4.76
C LEU A 23 12.58 31.73 -5.45
N LEU A 24 13.64 32.11 -6.16
CA LEU A 24 13.68 33.36 -6.91
C LEU A 24 12.58 33.42 -7.98
N LEU A 25 12.31 32.32 -8.69
CA LEU A 25 11.20 32.25 -9.65
C LEU A 25 9.84 32.47 -8.99
N PHE A 26 9.60 31.87 -7.82
CA PHE A 26 8.38 32.11 -7.04
C PHE A 26 8.27 33.58 -6.60
N LEU A 27 9.35 34.14 -6.06
CA LEU A 27 9.38 35.54 -5.61
C LEU A 27 9.26 36.55 -6.75
N ALA A 28 9.75 36.22 -7.95
CA ALA A 28 9.60 37.04 -9.14
C ALA A 28 8.21 36.95 -9.79
N THR A 29 7.39 35.97 -9.41
CA THR A 29 6.06 35.74 -10.01
C THR A 29 5.11 36.95 -9.91
N PRO A 30 5.00 37.66 -8.77
CA PRO A 30 4.15 38.86 -8.68
C PRO A 30 4.62 39.99 -9.59
N PHE A 31 5.94 40.22 -9.67
CA PHE A 31 6.52 41.22 -10.56
C PHE A 31 6.27 40.86 -12.03
N TRP A 32 6.51 39.60 -12.40
CA TRP A 32 6.19 39.07 -13.73
C TRP A 32 4.70 39.27 -14.08
N ALA A 33 3.79 38.92 -13.17
CA ALA A 33 2.37 39.11 -13.36
C ALA A 33 1.99 40.59 -13.56
N TYR A 34 2.58 41.50 -12.77
CA TYR A 34 2.39 42.93 -12.94
C TYR A 34 2.86 43.42 -14.32
N THR A 35 4.06 43.01 -14.75
CA THR A 35 4.58 43.39 -16.08
C THR A 35 3.71 42.87 -17.22
N LEU A 36 3.22 41.64 -17.11
CA LEU A 36 2.27 41.06 -18.07
C LEU A 36 0.95 41.81 -18.09
N SER A 37 0.42 42.18 -16.92
CA SER A 37 -0.84 42.92 -16.81
C SER A 37 -0.74 44.30 -17.49
N PHE A 38 0.36 45.01 -17.25
CA PHE A 38 0.66 46.27 -17.91
C PHE A 38 0.75 46.10 -19.43
N ALA A 39 1.47 45.09 -19.91
CA ALA A 39 1.61 44.81 -21.34
C ALA A 39 0.25 44.48 -22.01
N PHE A 40 -0.59 43.69 -21.36
CA PHE A 40 -1.93 43.35 -21.88
C PHE A 40 -2.82 44.60 -21.98
N GLN A 41 -2.76 45.50 -20.99
CA GLN A 41 -3.47 46.77 -21.00
C GLN A 41 -2.98 47.68 -22.14
N ALA A 42 -1.66 47.82 -22.31
CA ALA A 42 -1.06 48.64 -23.36
C ALA A 42 -1.39 48.14 -24.78
N LEU A 43 -1.51 46.81 -24.96
CA LEU A 43 -1.87 46.18 -26.23
C LEU A 43 -3.40 46.09 -26.46
N GLY A 44 -4.23 46.56 -25.51
CA GLY A 44 -5.69 46.53 -25.64
C GLY A 44 -6.30 45.12 -25.66
N LEU A 45 -5.58 44.11 -25.14
CA LEU A 45 -6.02 42.72 -25.15
C LEU A 45 -7.14 42.51 -24.10
N ARG A 46 -8.40 42.53 -24.54
CA ARG A 46 -9.59 42.29 -23.71
C ARG A 46 -10.08 40.84 -23.87
N GLY A 47 -10.58 40.24 -22.78
CA GLY A 47 -11.16 38.89 -22.81
C GLY A 47 -10.15 37.72 -22.82
N THR A 48 -8.85 37.99 -22.77
CA THR A 48 -7.76 36.99 -22.82
C THR A 48 -7.33 36.46 -21.43
N GLY A 49 -8.23 36.47 -20.44
CA GLY A 49 -7.89 36.18 -19.04
C GLY A 49 -7.26 34.79 -18.81
N LEU A 50 -7.71 33.76 -19.52
CA LEU A 50 -7.12 32.42 -19.46
C LEU A 50 -5.68 32.40 -19.98
N PHE A 51 -5.42 33.11 -21.08
CA PHE A 51 -4.08 33.20 -21.66
C PHE A 51 -3.12 33.95 -20.73
N TYR A 52 -3.56 35.06 -20.13
CA TYR A 52 -2.81 35.75 -19.08
C TYR A 52 -2.48 34.82 -17.91
N ALA A 53 -3.46 34.06 -17.41
CA ALA A 53 -3.25 33.14 -16.29
C ALA A 53 -2.22 32.05 -16.61
N LEU A 54 -2.22 31.51 -17.83
CA LEU A 54 -1.21 30.54 -18.29
C LEU A 54 0.20 31.16 -18.33
N LEU A 55 0.34 32.40 -18.82
CA LEU A 55 1.63 33.09 -18.84
C LEU A 55 2.16 33.43 -17.44
N VAL A 56 1.27 33.81 -16.52
CA VAL A 56 1.61 34.02 -15.10
C VAL A 56 2.05 32.71 -14.44
N ALA A 57 1.51 31.57 -14.87
CA ALA A 57 1.87 30.26 -14.33
C ALA A 57 3.23 29.73 -14.82
N LEU A 58 3.88 30.37 -15.81
CA LEU A 58 5.16 29.89 -16.36
C LEU A 58 6.31 29.87 -15.32
N PRO A 59 6.63 30.96 -14.60
CA PRO A 59 7.68 30.92 -13.57
C PRO A 59 7.45 29.89 -12.46
N PRO A 60 6.27 29.80 -11.80
CA PRO A 60 6.04 28.80 -10.77
C PRO A 60 6.00 27.37 -11.35
N GLY A 61 5.47 27.18 -12.56
CA GLY A 61 5.50 25.89 -13.26
C GLY A 61 6.93 25.41 -13.52
N PHE A 62 7.80 26.29 -14.00
CA PHE A 62 9.21 25.99 -14.22
C PHE A 62 9.94 25.71 -12.89
N ALA A 63 9.67 26.48 -11.84
CA ALA A 63 10.22 26.26 -10.50
C ALA A 63 9.83 24.86 -9.95
N LEU A 64 8.56 24.47 -10.08
CA LEU A 64 8.09 23.13 -9.69
C LEU A 64 8.78 22.03 -10.50
N GLY A 65 8.95 22.22 -11.81
CA GLY A 65 9.69 21.29 -12.68
C GLY A 65 11.15 21.10 -12.24
N LEU A 66 11.84 22.19 -11.90
CA LEU A 66 13.20 22.14 -11.39
C LEU A 66 13.31 21.36 -10.06
N LEU A 67 12.39 21.61 -9.12
CA LEU A 67 12.35 20.88 -7.85
C LEU A 67 12.05 19.38 -8.06
N TYR A 68 11.16 19.06 -9.01
CA TYR A 68 10.86 17.68 -9.39
C TYR A 68 12.10 16.97 -9.96
N THR A 69 12.80 17.59 -10.92
CA THR A 69 14.02 17.02 -11.49
C THR A 69 15.16 16.87 -10.47
N LEU A 70 15.28 17.82 -9.54
CA LEU A 70 16.23 17.73 -8.43
C LEU A 70 15.93 16.50 -7.56
N ARG A 71 14.65 16.26 -7.26
CA ARG A 71 14.22 15.13 -6.44
C ARG A 71 14.54 13.78 -7.08
N LEU A 72 14.28 13.62 -8.39
CA LEU A 72 14.61 12.38 -9.10
C LEU A 72 16.12 12.11 -9.08
N ARG A 73 16.92 13.14 -9.35
CA ARG A 73 18.38 13.03 -9.28
C ARG A 73 18.89 12.73 -7.87
N PHE A 74 18.23 13.26 -6.84
CA PHE A 74 18.57 12.95 -5.47
C PHE A 74 18.26 11.49 -5.12
N LYS A 75 17.15 10.93 -5.64
CA LYS A 75 16.90 9.49 -5.51
C LYS A 75 18.05 8.69 -6.14
N GLU A 76 18.43 9.00 -7.37
CA GLU A 76 19.51 8.27 -8.06
C GLU A 76 20.89 8.46 -7.41
N ALA A 77 21.25 9.67 -7.01
CA ALA A 77 22.59 9.99 -6.53
C ALA A 77 22.81 9.72 -5.03
N LEU A 78 21.74 9.62 -4.24
CA LEU A 78 21.83 9.40 -2.79
C LEU A 78 21.19 8.08 -2.37
N VAL A 79 19.99 7.76 -2.85
CA VAL A 79 19.28 6.54 -2.42
C VAL A 79 19.94 5.28 -2.98
N ALA A 80 20.28 5.27 -4.28
CA ALA A 80 20.88 4.09 -4.90
C ALA A 80 22.25 3.73 -4.28
N PRO A 81 23.22 4.65 -4.15
CA PRO A 81 24.52 4.29 -3.60
C PRO A 81 24.45 4.01 -2.09
N LEU A 82 23.50 4.61 -1.37
CA LEU A 82 23.26 4.28 0.04
C LEU A 82 22.69 2.87 0.20
N ALA A 83 21.75 2.47 -0.65
CA ALA A 83 21.24 1.10 -0.66
C ALA A 83 22.34 0.09 -1.00
N GLU A 84 23.15 0.37 -2.02
CA GLU A 84 24.29 -0.47 -2.41
C GLU A 84 25.33 -0.58 -1.29
N ALA A 85 25.63 0.52 -0.59
CA ALA A 85 26.54 0.52 0.56
C ALA A 85 26.02 -0.32 1.74
N LEU A 86 24.70 -0.53 1.83
CA LEU A 86 24.07 -1.43 2.80
C LEU A 86 23.96 -2.87 2.27
N GLY A 87 24.44 -3.15 1.07
CA GLY A 87 24.34 -4.47 0.43
C GLY A 87 22.99 -4.76 -0.23
N PHE A 88 22.20 -3.73 -0.53
CA PHE A 88 20.88 -3.86 -1.12
C PHE A 88 20.86 -3.42 -2.59
N THR A 89 20.00 -4.06 -3.38
CA THR A 89 19.67 -3.65 -4.74
C THR A 89 18.53 -2.64 -4.71
N TYR A 90 18.69 -1.47 -5.30
CA TYR A 90 17.64 -0.46 -5.36
C TYR A 90 17.30 -0.07 -6.80
N HIS A 91 16.02 -0.03 -7.13
CA HIS A 91 15.50 0.50 -8.39
C HIS A 91 14.37 1.50 -8.11
N PRO A 92 14.47 2.76 -8.55
CA PRO A 92 13.46 3.77 -8.25
C PRO A 92 12.11 3.47 -8.92
N VAL A 93 12.13 2.96 -10.16
CA VAL A 93 10.95 2.56 -10.93
C VAL A 93 11.34 1.42 -11.88
N PRO A 94 10.55 0.33 -12.03
CA PRO A 94 9.28 0.04 -11.33
C PRO A 94 9.48 -0.60 -9.94
N GLY A 95 8.44 -0.53 -9.11
CA GLY A 95 8.35 -1.27 -7.84
C GLY A 95 7.88 -2.72 -8.01
N LEU A 96 7.45 -3.35 -6.91
CA LEU A 96 6.80 -4.67 -6.92
C LEU A 96 5.57 -4.67 -7.84
N PRO A 97 5.34 -5.72 -8.63
CA PRO A 97 4.16 -5.80 -9.49
C PRO A 97 2.89 -6.05 -8.66
N GLN A 98 1.75 -5.61 -9.18
CA GLN A 98 0.46 -5.68 -8.47
C GLN A 98 0.11 -7.11 -8.02
N TYR A 99 0.28 -8.11 -8.89
CA TYR A 99 -0.03 -9.50 -8.57
C TYR A 99 0.78 -10.03 -7.37
N GLU A 100 2.05 -9.60 -7.24
CA GLU A 100 2.91 -9.99 -6.13
C GLU A 100 2.48 -9.26 -4.85
N ALA A 101 2.12 -7.99 -4.95
CA ALA A 101 1.64 -7.22 -3.81
C ALA A 101 0.28 -7.72 -3.28
N GLU A 102 -0.63 -8.11 -4.18
CA GLU A 102 -1.92 -8.73 -3.84
C GLU A 102 -1.76 -10.13 -3.23
N ALA A 103 -0.72 -10.87 -3.60
CA ALA A 103 -0.41 -12.16 -3.01
C ALA A 103 -0.20 -12.09 -1.49
N SER A 104 0.18 -10.93 -0.95
CA SER A 104 0.26 -10.68 0.50
C SER A 104 -1.06 -10.90 1.24
N GLY A 105 -2.20 -10.66 0.57
CA GLY A 105 -3.52 -10.65 1.19
C GLY A 105 -3.73 -9.55 2.24
N LEU A 106 -2.78 -8.60 2.36
CA LEU A 106 -2.83 -7.47 3.29
C LEU A 106 -3.44 -6.21 2.66
N LEU A 107 -3.50 -6.15 1.33
CA LEU A 107 -3.94 -4.97 0.61
C LEU A 107 -5.47 -4.85 0.61
N PRO A 108 -6.02 -3.67 0.92
CA PRO A 108 -7.42 -3.39 0.65
C PRO A 108 -7.69 -3.35 -0.86
N ARG A 109 -8.93 -3.65 -1.26
CA ARG A 109 -9.33 -3.54 -2.68
C ARG A 109 -9.14 -2.11 -3.20
N ALA A 110 -8.55 -2.00 -4.38
CA ALA A 110 -8.24 -0.74 -5.04
C ALA A 110 -8.61 -0.80 -6.52
N ASP A 111 -8.99 0.35 -7.08
CA ASP A 111 -9.28 0.47 -8.51
C ASP A 111 -8.02 0.72 -9.33
N ARG A 112 -6.95 1.22 -8.69
CA ARG A 112 -5.65 1.43 -9.30
C ARG A 112 -4.53 1.22 -8.26
N TYR A 113 -3.47 0.58 -8.73
CA TYR A 113 -2.25 0.26 -8.01
C TYR A 113 -1.06 1.02 -8.62
N GLU A 114 -0.21 1.57 -7.77
CA GLU A 114 1.08 2.12 -8.16
C GLU A 114 2.15 1.61 -7.19
N SER A 115 3.35 1.34 -7.72
CA SER A 115 4.52 0.95 -6.93
C SER A 115 5.79 1.62 -7.43
N GLU A 116 6.61 2.04 -6.48
CA GLU A 116 7.92 2.68 -6.69
C GLU A 116 8.92 2.19 -5.63
N ASP A 117 10.18 2.60 -5.79
CA ASP A 117 11.24 2.37 -4.82
C ASP A 117 11.43 0.88 -4.47
N PHE A 118 11.70 0.06 -5.49
CA PHE A 118 12.07 -1.34 -5.28
C PHE A 118 13.38 -1.42 -4.49
N LEU A 119 13.38 -2.21 -3.43
CA LEU A 119 14.55 -2.53 -2.62
C LEU A 119 14.59 -4.03 -2.37
N GLY A 120 15.71 -4.67 -2.67
CA GLY A 120 15.95 -6.09 -2.46
C GLY A 120 17.28 -6.35 -1.78
N GLY A 121 17.39 -7.47 -1.09
CA GLY A 121 18.63 -7.86 -0.40
C GLY A 121 18.35 -8.92 0.65
N SER A 122 19.21 -8.98 1.67
CA SER A 122 19.04 -9.89 2.80
C SER A 122 19.26 -9.15 4.11
N VAL A 123 18.49 -9.51 5.13
CA VAL A 123 18.71 -9.06 6.51
C VAL A 123 18.84 -10.29 7.38
N GLY A 124 20.01 -10.48 7.97
CA GLY A 124 20.39 -11.75 8.59
C GLY A 124 20.24 -12.90 7.58
N PRO A 125 19.55 -14.00 7.93
CA PRO A 125 19.30 -15.13 7.03
C PRO A 125 18.10 -14.93 6.09
N PHE A 126 17.37 -13.81 6.18
CA PHE A 126 16.12 -13.61 5.46
C PHE A 126 16.31 -12.75 4.22
N SER A 127 16.17 -13.32 3.03
CA SER A 127 16.10 -12.54 1.80
C SER A 127 14.78 -11.78 1.74
N PHE A 128 14.82 -10.52 1.32
CA PHE A 128 13.65 -9.67 1.22
C PHE A 128 13.55 -8.92 -0.09
N ARG A 129 12.32 -8.57 -0.45
CA ARG A 129 11.98 -7.62 -1.52
C ARG A 129 10.96 -6.64 -0.95
N SER A 130 11.05 -5.37 -1.30
CA SER A 130 10.13 -4.36 -0.82
C SER A 130 9.90 -3.25 -1.83
N SER A 131 8.78 -2.55 -1.70
CA SER A 131 8.46 -1.35 -2.49
C SER A 131 7.52 -0.43 -1.73
N ASP A 132 7.56 0.85 -2.05
CA ASP A 132 6.51 1.79 -1.68
C ASP A 132 5.32 1.58 -2.63
N ILE A 133 4.14 1.39 -2.06
CA ILE A 133 2.91 1.14 -2.79
C ILE A 133 1.88 2.24 -2.50
N ALA A 134 1.07 2.56 -3.51
CA ALA A 134 -0.05 3.47 -3.40
C ALA A 134 -1.30 2.87 -4.04
N LEU A 135 -2.41 2.96 -3.32
CA LEU A 135 -3.71 2.44 -3.76
C LEU A 135 -4.71 3.58 -3.91
N TYR A 136 -5.48 3.51 -4.99
CA TYR A 136 -6.43 4.55 -5.37
C TYR A 136 -7.83 3.99 -5.52
N ARG A 137 -8.81 4.82 -5.19
CA ARG A 137 -10.23 4.57 -5.44
C ARG A 137 -10.73 5.53 -6.50
N ARG A 138 -11.53 5.00 -7.41
CA ARG A 138 -12.25 5.73 -8.43
C ARG A 138 -13.43 6.44 -7.78
N VAL A 139 -13.49 7.76 -7.93
CA VAL A 139 -14.60 8.59 -7.44
C VAL A 139 -15.15 9.42 -8.60
N HIS A 140 -16.48 9.44 -8.72
CA HIS A 140 -17.17 10.31 -9.66
C HIS A 140 -17.26 11.72 -9.08
N SER A 141 -16.74 12.68 -9.83
CA SER A 141 -16.82 14.12 -9.55
C SER A 141 -17.70 14.81 -10.60
N ARG A 142 -18.10 16.06 -10.34
CA ARG A 142 -18.86 16.90 -11.28
C ARG A 142 -18.15 17.10 -12.63
N SER A 143 -16.83 16.96 -12.65
CA SER A 143 -15.97 17.14 -13.83
C SER A 143 -15.45 15.82 -14.45
N GLY A 144 -15.90 14.66 -13.96
CA GLY A 144 -15.47 13.35 -14.47
C GLY A 144 -14.92 12.42 -13.39
N ILE A 145 -14.09 11.47 -13.80
CA ILE A 145 -13.55 10.43 -12.92
C ILE A 145 -12.22 10.89 -12.33
N VAL A 146 -12.11 10.85 -10.99
CA VAL A 146 -10.88 11.19 -10.27
C VAL A 146 -10.43 9.99 -9.45
N TYR A 147 -9.12 9.70 -9.47
CA TYR A 147 -8.50 8.68 -8.63
C TYR A 147 -7.99 9.32 -7.34
N ILE A 148 -8.62 8.98 -6.23
CA ILE A 148 -8.23 9.49 -4.91
C ILE A 148 -7.39 8.43 -4.19
N ARG A 149 -6.17 8.78 -3.80
CA ARG A 149 -5.26 7.89 -3.05
C ARG A 149 -5.82 7.69 -1.64
N PHE A 150 -6.22 6.46 -1.30
CA PHE A 150 -6.78 6.14 0.02
C PHE A 150 -5.79 5.36 0.90
N PHE A 151 -4.77 4.73 0.30
CA PHE A 151 -3.72 4.04 1.03
C PHE A 151 -2.35 4.32 0.39
N SER A 152 -1.33 4.43 1.23
CA SER A 152 0.08 4.53 0.84
C SER A 152 0.88 3.86 1.94
N GLY A 153 1.85 3.03 1.56
CA GLY A 153 2.60 2.24 2.52
C GLY A 153 3.80 1.55 1.92
N ALA A 154 4.59 1.00 2.82
CA ALA A 154 5.75 0.18 2.55
C ALA A 154 5.35 -1.29 2.61
N LEU A 155 5.49 -2.04 1.51
CA LEU A 155 5.28 -3.49 1.51
C LEU A 155 6.63 -4.19 1.47
N TYR A 156 6.84 -5.12 2.40
CA TYR A 156 7.97 -6.03 2.45
C TYR A 156 7.49 -7.47 2.28
N ARG A 157 8.24 -8.24 1.51
CA ARG A 157 8.15 -9.70 1.34
C ARG A 157 9.47 -10.30 1.81
N PHE A 158 9.41 -11.16 2.80
CA PHE A 158 10.56 -11.91 3.32
C PHE A 158 10.40 -13.39 2.99
N ALA A 159 11.47 -14.02 2.51
CA ALA A 159 11.52 -15.47 2.39
C ALA A 159 11.98 -16.08 3.72
N LEU A 160 11.23 -17.06 4.19
CA LEU A 160 11.51 -17.80 5.42
C LEU A 160 12.17 -19.13 5.07
N PRO A 161 13.23 -19.53 5.79
CA PRO A 161 13.89 -20.82 5.57
C PRO A 161 13.06 -22.01 6.05
N PHE A 162 11.96 -21.76 6.76
CA PHE A 162 11.03 -22.76 7.27
C PHE A 162 9.61 -22.48 6.76
N ARG A 163 8.76 -23.49 6.83
CA ARG A 163 7.36 -23.40 6.42
C ARG A 163 6.44 -23.25 7.64
N ILE A 164 5.51 -22.32 7.54
CA ILE A 164 4.43 -22.14 8.51
C ILE A 164 3.22 -22.93 8.00
N PRO A 165 2.69 -23.89 8.78
CA PRO A 165 1.64 -24.81 8.33
C PRO A 165 0.31 -24.08 8.03
N GLY A 166 0.07 -22.97 8.72
CA GLY A 166 -1.11 -22.14 8.58
C GLY A 166 -0.90 -20.81 7.87
N GLU A 167 -1.99 -20.05 7.75
CA GLU A 167 -1.93 -18.65 7.37
C GLU A 167 -2.43 -17.76 8.51
N ILE A 168 -1.52 -16.95 9.05
CA ILE A 168 -1.80 -16.05 10.16
C ILE A 168 -1.69 -14.62 9.64
N ARG A 169 -2.70 -13.79 9.92
CA ARG A 169 -2.71 -12.38 9.56
C ARG A 169 -2.89 -11.53 10.80
N LEU A 170 -2.11 -10.47 10.89
CA LEU A 170 -2.20 -9.45 11.91
C LEU A 170 -2.60 -8.15 11.24
N ALA A 171 -3.58 -7.47 11.80
CA ALA A 171 -3.97 -6.14 11.38
C ALA A 171 -3.94 -5.18 12.58
N PRO A 172 -3.78 -3.87 12.35
CA PRO A 172 -3.95 -2.88 13.40
C PRO A 172 -5.34 -3.03 14.04
N ARG A 173 -5.44 -2.84 15.36
CA ARG A 173 -6.70 -2.97 16.08
C ARG A 173 -7.82 -2.16 15.42
N GLY A 174 -8.95 -2.82 15.12
CA GLY A 174 -10.11 -2.22 14.47
C GLY A 174 -10.02 -2.08 12.94
N ALA A 175 -8.87 -2.40 12.34
CA ALA A 175 -8.71 -2.47 10.89
C ALA A 175 -8.91 -3.91 10.43
N ALA A 176 -10.16 -4.39 10.39
CA ALA A 176 -10.46 -5.75 9.97
C ALA A 176 -9.88 -6.05 8.56
N PRO A 177 -9.30 -7.25 8.32
CA PRO A 177 -8.85 -7.65 7.01
C PRO A 177 -10.05 -7.64 6.06
N GLN A 178 -9.99 -6.80 5.04
CA GLN A 178 -10.99 -6.75 3.98
C GLN A 178 -10.71 -7.89 3.01
N ALA A 179 -10.88 -9.14 3.48
CA ALA A 179 -10.90 -10.30 2.61
C ALA A 179 -12.07 -10.11 1.64
N GLY A 180 -11.73 -10.03 0.35
CA GLY A 180 -12.67 -9.74 -0.72
C GLY A 180 -13.68 -10.88 -0.92
N GLY A 181 -14.76 -10.87 -0.15
CA GLY A 181 -15.98 -11.63 -0.41
C GLY A 181 -17.06 -10.76 -1.04
N VAL A 182 -18.00 -11.36 -1.76
CA VAL A 182 -19.25 -10.70 -2.14
C VAL A 182 -20.02 -10.40 -0.86
N SER A 183 -20.42 -9.13 -0.64
CA SER A 183 -21.13 -8.77 0.58
C SER A 183 -22.46 -9.54 0.69
N PRO A 184 -22.92 -9.94 1.90
CA PRO A 184 -24.19 -10.65 2.06
C PRO A 184 -25.37 -9.91 1.41
N ARG A 185 -25.35 -8.57 1.46
CA ARG A 185 -26.34 -7.73 0.79
C ARG A 185 -26.34 -7.89 -0.72
N ALA A 186 -25.17 -8.00 -1.35
CA ALA A 186 -25.07 -8.20 -2.80
C ALA A 186 -25.56 -9.59 -3.22
N VAL A 187 -25.29 -10.64 -2.43
CA VAL A 187 -25.83 -11.99 -2.67
C VAL A 187 -27.36 -11.98 -2.54
N LEU A 188 -27.89 -11.36 -1.47
CA LEU A 188 -29.34 -11.25 -1.25
C LEU A 188 -30.04 -10.41 -2.33
N LEU A 189 -29.44 -9.30 -2.77
CA LEU A 189 -29.96 -8.47 -3.86
C LEU A 189 -29.97 -9.23 -5.19
N PHE A 190 -28.92 -9.98 -5.50
CA PHE A 190 -28.88 -10.83 -6.69
C PHE A 190 -29.97 -11.90 -6.64
N LEU A 191 -30.12 -12.61 -5.53
CA LEU A 191 -31.17 -13.63 -5.35
C LEU A 191 -32.56 -13.01 -5.46
N ALA A 192 -32.81 -11.86 -4.84
CA ALA A 192 -34.09 -11.16 -4.93
C ALA A 192 -34.40 -10.71 -6.36
N ALA A 193 -33.42 -10.17 -7.10
CA ALA A 193 -33.60 -9.79 -8.50
C ALA A 193 -33.85 -11.00 -9.40
N PHE A 194 -33.12 -12.09 -9.18
CA PHE A 194 -33.26 -13.34 -9.95
C PHE A 194 -34.63 -14.00 -9.72
N TRP A 195 -35.08 -14.12 -8.47
CA TRP A 195 -36.41 -14.63 -8.13
C TRP A 195 -37.54 -13.69 -8.57
N GLY A 196 -37.33 -12.38 -8.46
CA GLY A 196 -38.28 -11.38 -8.96
C GLY A 196 -38.49 -11.49 -10.48
N LEU A 197 -37.41 -11.65 -11.25
CA LEU A 197 -37.50 -11.90 -12.69
C LEU A 197 -38.21 -13.22 -13.01
N PHE A 198 -37.95 -14.28 -12.23
CA PHE A 198 -38.63 -15.55 -12.39
C PHE A 198 -40.15 -15.45 -12.16
N VAL A 199 -40.59 -14.77 -11.10
CA VAL A 199 -42.02 -14.53 -10.83
C VAL A 199 -42.67 -13.74 -11.97
N VAL A 200 -41.97 -12.72 -12.50
CA VAL A 200 -42.45 -11.96 -13.67
C VAL A 200 -42.55 -12.85 -14.91
N LEU A 201 -41.56 -13.69 -15.18
CA LEU A 201 -41.58 -14.63 -16.31
C LEU A 201 -42.69 -15.68 -16.18
N LEU A 202 -42.97 -16.18 -14.97
CA LEU A 202 -44.11 -17.06 -14.71
C LEU A 202 -45.43 -16.33 -14.95
N ALA A 203 -45.58 -15.11 -14.44
CA ALA A 203 -46.79 -14.31 -14.63
C ALA A 203 -47.05 -13.96 -16.10
N LEU A 204 -45.99 -13.75 -16.89
CA LEU A 204 -46.08 -13.56 -18.35
C LEU A 204 -46.30 -14.88 -19.11
N GLY A 205 -45.90 -16.01 -18.53
CA GLY A 205 -46.04 -17.36 -19.08
C GLY A 205 -47.37 -18.05 -18.77
N GLU A 206 -48.19 -17.52 -17.87
CA GLU A 206 -49.55 -18.05 -17.55
C GLU A 206 -50.56 -17.92 -18.71
N ALA A 207 -50.15 -17.51 -19.91
CA ALA A 207 -50.99 -17.54 -21.09
C ALA A 207 -51.27 -18.96 -21.63
N GLU A 208 -50.51 -19.99 -21.24
CA GLU A 208 -50.79 -21.39 -21.60
C GLU A 208 -50.78 -22.29 -20.36
N GLY A 209 -51.98 -22.57 -19.83
CA GLY A 209 -52.23 -23.26 -18.57
C GLY A 209 -51.79 -24.72 -18.55
N ASP A 210 -50.53 -24.97 -18.19
CA ASP A 210 -50.01 -26.32 -17.94
C ASP A 210 -49.21 -26.37 -16.62
N ALA A 211 -49.92 -26.66 -15.52
CA ALA A 211 -49.38 -26.65 -14.15
C ALA A 211 -48.16 -27.59 -13.96
N ARG A 212 -48.02 -28.63 -14.78
CA ARG A 212 -46.83 -29.53 -14.76
C ARG A 212 -45.57 -28.86 -15.29
N ARG A 213 -45.68 -27.99 -16.31
CA ARG A 213 -44.54 -27.22 -16.81
C ARG A 213 -44.07 -26.24 -15.74
N ALA A 214 -45.00 -25.54 -15.09
CA ALA A 214 -44.70 -24.59 -14.01
C ALA A 214 -43.89 -25.23 -12.87
N LEU A 215 -44.29 -26.42 -12.40
CA LEU A 215 -43.55 -27.21 -11.39
C LEU A 215 -42.12 -27.56 -11.85
N SER A 216 -41.95 -28.03 -13.10
CA SER A 216 -40.62 -28.38 -13.63
C SER A 216 -39.68 -27.16 -13.82
N THR A 217 -40.23 -25.99 -14.18
CA THR A 217 -39.47 -24.74 -14.21
C THR A 217 -39.08 -24.26 -12.82
N LEU A 218 -39.94 -24.46 -11.82
CA LEU A 218 -39.66 -24.14 -10.43
C LEU A 218 -38.50 -24.98 -9.89
N ASP A 219 -38.50 -26.28 -10.17
CA ASP A 219 -37.42 -27.20 -9.82
C ASP A 219 -36.10 -26.79 -10.50
N PHE A 220 -36.14 -26.45 -11.80
CA PHE A 220 -34.96 -25.99 -12.53
C PHE A 220 -34.39 -24.68 -11.97
N VAL A 221 -35.23 -23.73 -11.59
CA VAL A 221 -34.79 -22.44 -11.02
C VAL A 221 -34.26 -22.59 -9.59
N ILE A 222 -34.88 -23.46 -8.78
CA ILE A 222 -34.33 -23.83 -7.46
C ILE A 222 -32.95 -24.48 -7.65
N LEU A 223 -32.82 -25.43 -8.57
CA LEU A 223 -31.55 -26.10 -8.87
C LEU A 223 -30.49 -25.13 -9.41
N LEU A 224 -30.86 -24.15 -10.22
CA LEU A 224 -29.94 -23.14 -10.78
C LEU A 224 -29.51 -22.10 -9.73
N SER A 225 -30.36 -21.82 -8.74
CA SER A 225 -30.07 -20.87 -7.65
C SER A 225 -29.26 -21.50 -6.50
N LEU A 226 -29.35 -22.82 -6.31
CA LEU A 226 -28.61 -23.59 -5.30
C LEU A 226 -27.09 -23.38 -5.37
N PRO A 227 -26.41 -23.43 -6.53
CA PRO A 227 -25.01 -23.08 -6.67
C PRO A 227 -24.68 -21.67 -6.21
N PHE A 228 -25.54 -20.67 -6.44
CA PHE A 228 -25.32 -19.29 -5.99
C PHE A 228 -25.51 -19.13 -4.49
N LEU A 229 -26.44 -19.90 -3.91
CA LEU A 229 -26.69 -19.92 -2.47
C LEU A 229 -25.53 -20.62 -1.73
N VAL A 230 -25.06 -21.75 -2.26
CA VAL A 230 -23.88 -22.48 -1.79
C VAL A 230 -22.59 -21.69 -2.02
N TYR A 231 -22.42 -21.04 -3.16
CA TYR A 231 -21.25 -20.20 -3.48
C TYR A 231 -21.26 -18.91 -2.65
N GLY A 232 -22.42 -18.27 -2.48
CA GLY A 232 -22.60 -17.05 -1.71
C GLY A 232 -22.40 -17.24 -0.21
N LEU A 233 -22.98 -18.29 0.39
CA LEU A 233 -22.76 -18.64 1.80
C LEU A 233 -21.41 -19.32 2.03
N GLY A 234 -20.95 -20.13 1.08
CA GLY A 234 -19.67 -20.84 1.13
C GLY A 234 -18.47 -19.89 1.05
N LEU A 235 -18.46 -18.93 0.13
CA LEU A 235 -17.42 -17.88 0.10
C LEU A 235 -17.51 -16.93 1.30
N TRP A 236 -18.70 -16.72 1.85
CA TRP A 236 -18.87 -15.89 3.05
C TRP A 236 -18.24 -16.54 4.30
N LYS A 237 -18.32 -17.87 4.44
CA LYS A 237 -17.57 -18.63 5.46
C LYS A 237 -16.08 -18.77 5.12
N LEU A 238 -15.70 -19.01 3.86
CA LEU A 238 -14.30 -19.16 3.45
C LEU A 238 -13.46 -17.86 3.61
N GLY A 239 -14.10 -16.70 3.53
CA GLY A 239 -13.41 -15.40 3.63
C GLY A 239 -13.23 -14.86 5.05
N ARG A 240 -14.01 -15.34 6.03
CA ARG A 240 -13.89 -14.90 7.43
C ARG A 240 -12.93 -15.82 8.17
N ARG A 241 -11.69 -15.35 8.31
CA ARG A 241 -10.81 -15.88 9.36
C ARG A 241 -11.31 -15.37 10.70
N GLU A 242 -11.46 -16.29 11.64
CA GLU A 242 -11.89 -15.93 12.99
C GLU A 242 -10.76 -15.17 13.70
N ARG A 243 -11.17 -14.14 14.45
CA ARG A 243 -10.25 -13.37 15.27
C ARG A 243 -9.84 -14.24 16.46
N VAL A 244 -8.54 -14.47 16.62
CA VAL A 244 -7.99 -15.25 17.73
C VAL A 244 -7.64 -14.29 18.85
N ALA A 245 -8.30 -14.42 20.00
CA ALA A 245 -7.95 -13.67 21.20
C ALA A 245 -6.71 -14.28 21.86
N LEU A 246 -5.72 -13.44 22.15
CA LEU A 246 -4.50 -13.77 22.87
C LEU A 246 -4.50 -13.17 24.28
N GLU A 247 -3.62 -13.68 25.14
CA GLU A 247 -3.58 -13.32 26.57
C GLU A 247 -2.89 -11.98 26.86
N SER A 248 -2.04 -11.49 25.95
CA SER A 248 -1.31 -10.23 26.17
C SER A 248 -2.21 -9.02 25.94
N GLY A 249 -2.52 -8.30 27.02
CA GLY A 249 -3.27 -7.04 26.96
C GLY A 249 -2.53 -5.91 26.23
N VAL A 250 -1.20 -5.96 26.10
CA VAL A 250 -0.45 -4.97 25.30
C VAL A 250 -0.61 -5.26 23.80
N PHE A 251 -0.48 -6.53 23.41
CA PHE A 251 -0.66 -6.96 22.04
C PHE A 251 -2.07 -6.67 21.51
N GLU A 252 -3.10 -7.08 22.26
CA GLU A 252 -4.52 -6.89 21.91
C GLU A 252 -4.92 -5.40 21.80
N ARG A 253 -4.11 -4.48 22.35
CA ARG A 253 -4.30 -3.04 22.16
C ARG A 253 -3.82 -2.53 20.81
N LEU A 254 -2.83 -3.21 20.22
CA LEU A 254 -2.18 -2.77 18.99
C LEU A 254 -2.64 -3.57 17.76
N PHE A 255 -2.93 -4.86 17.94
CA PHE A 255 -3.20 -5.80 16.86
C PHE A 255 -4.48 -6.61 17.07
N ASP A 256 -5.10 -6.98 15.96
CA ASP A 256 -6.07 -8.06 15.87
C ASP A 256 -5.44 -9.20 15.05
N ALA A 257 -5.45 -10.43 15.61
CA ALA A 257 -4.90 -11.62 14.97
C ALA A 257 -6.02 -12.46 14.34
N TYR A 258 -5.75 -13.01 13.16
CA TYR A 258 -6.69 -13.81 12.37
C TYR A 258 -6.01 -15.06 11.84
N GLY A 259 -6.60 -16.23 12.05
CA GLY A 259 -6.04 -17.51 11.63
C GLY A 259 -6.72 -18.67 12.35
N ASP A 260 -6.19 -19.87 12.17
CA ASP A 260 -6.60 -21.03 12.97
C ASP A 260 -6.23 -20.82 14.45
N GLN A 261 -7.13 -21.14 15.36
CA GLN A 261 -6.94 -20.85 16.78
C GLN A 261 -5.73 -21.58 17.38
N THR A 262 -5.49 -22.82 16.96
CA THR A 262 -4.38 -23.64 17.47
C THR A 262 -3.07 -23.18 16.86
N GLU A 263 -3.00 -23.02 15.54
CA GLU A 263 -1.77 -22.60 14.86
C GLU A 263 -1.35 -21.16 15.22
N THR A 264 -2.32 -20.26 15.35
CA THR A 264 -2.07 -18.85 15.71
C THR A 264 -1.43 -18.75 17.09
N ARG A 265 -1.90 -19.53 18.08
CA ARG A 265 -1.31 -19.54 19.44
C ARG A 265 0.07 -20.19 19.47
N LYS A 266 0.33 -21.19 18.63
CA LYS A 266 1.66 -21.81 18.49
C LYS A 266 2.69 -20.84 17.94
N LEU A 267 2.31 -20.01 16.96
CA LEU A 267 3.23 -19.04 16.35
C LEU A 267 3.35 -17.75 17.17
N LEU A 268 2.24 -17.21 17.68
CA LEU A 268 2.21 -15.98 18.48
C LEU A 268 2.47 -16.29 19.95
N THR A 269 3.64 -16.85 20.25
CA THR A 269 4.10 -17.03 21.64
C THR A 269 4.35 -15.68 22.31
N PRO A 270 4.46 -15.61 23.66
CA PRO A 270 4.72 -14.34 24.36
C PRO A 270 5.90 -13.55 23.76
N ARG A 271 6.99 -14.23 23.42
CA ARG A 271 8.18 -13.60 22.82
C ARG A 271 7.93 -13.02 21.42
N VAL A 272 7.14 -13.70 20.58
CA VAL A 272 6.74 -13.16 19.27
C VAL A 272 5.77 -11.98 19.43
N GLN A 273 4.84 -12.06 20.37
CA GLN A 273 3.94 -10.94 20.69
C GLN A 273 4.72 -9.71 21.17
N GLU A 274 5.73 -9.89 22.02
CA GLU A 274 6.65 -8.82 22.46
C GLU A 274 7.39 -8.21 21.27
N ALA A 275 8.01 -9.01 20.41
CA ALA A 275 8.71 -8.52 19.22
C ALA A 275 7.77 -7.75 18.26
N LEU A 276 6.50 -8.19 18.13
CA LEU A 276 5.48 -7.49 17.34
C LEU A 276 5.12 -6.13 17.95
N VAL A 277 4.98 -6.06 19.27
CA VAL A 277 4.71 -4.82 20.00
C VAL A 277 5.88 -3.85 19.85
N GLU A 278 7.12 -4.32 20.04
CA GLU A 278 8.33 -3.53 19.86
C GLU A 278 8.46 -2.99 18.44
N PHE A 279 8.24 -3.84 17.42
CA PHE A 279 8.27 -3.43 16.02
C PHE A 279 7.22 -2.33 15.76
N ARG A 280 5.99 -2.51 16.25
CA ARG A 280 4.91 -1.52 16.10
C ARG A 280 5.23 -0.19 16.77
N GLN A 281 5.88 -0.22 17.93
CA GLN A 281 6.26 0.98 18.68
C GLN A 281 7.44 1.71 18.03
N ALA A 282 8.47 0.98 17.59
CA ALA A 282 9.66 1.52 16.94
C ALA A 282 9.33 2.21 15.60
N VAL A 283 8.41 1.64 14.83
CA VAL A 283 7.93 2.24 13.57
C VAL A 283 6.96 3.40 13.82
N GLY A 284 6.15 3.32 14.89
CA GLY A 284 5.17 4.34 15.25
C GLY A 284 3.97 4.45 14.30
N LYS A 285 3.88 3.62 13.26
CA LYS A 285 2.79 3.63 12.25
C LYS A 285 2.00 2.32 12.25
N PRO A 286 0.75 2.30 11.76
CA PRO A 286 -0.02 1.05 11.64
C PRO A 286 0.69 0.03 10.74
N ILE A 287 0.74 -1.24 11.20
CA ILE A 287 1.40 -2.35 10.52
C ILE A 287 0.41 -3.50 10.34
N TRP A 288 0.39 -4.09 9.15
CA TRP A 288 -0.24 -5.38 8.88
C TRP A 288 0.85 -6.41 8.60
N ILE A 289 0.64 -7.64 9.03
CA ILE A 289 1.61 -8.72 8.86
C ILE A 289 0.86 -9.97 8.40
N ALA A 290 1.42 -10.72 7.45
CA ALA A 290 0.90 -12.02 7.06
C ALA A 290 2.03 -13.04 7.03
N PHE A 291 1.80 -14.18 7.65
CA PHE A 291 2.66 -15.35 7.59
C PHE A 291 1.95 -16.42 6.79
N ARG A 292 2.58 -16.90 5.71
CA ARG A 292 2.01 -17.94 4.85
C ARG A 292 3.09 -18.80 4.22
N GLY A 293 3.07 -20.11 4.49
CA GLY A 293 4.04 -21.03 3.91
C GLY A 293 5.47 -20.60 4.25
N ASN A 294 6.29 -20.33 3.23
CA ASN A 294 7.69 -19.91 3.39
C ASN A 294 7.87 -18.39 3.27
N GLU A 295 6.82 -17.62 3.53
CA GLU A 295 6.86 -16.17 3.36
C GLU A 295 6.28 -15.43 4.56
N ALA A 296 6.91 -14.30 4.88
CA ALA A 296 6.36 -13.28 5.74
C ALA A 296 6.18 -11.98 4.96
N TRP A 297 5.02 -11.35 5.10
CA TRP A 297 4.68 -10.09 4.47
C TRP A 297 4.45 -9.06 5.54
N VAL A 298 5.02 -7.86 5.38
CA VAL A 298 4.84 -6.74 6.30
C VAL A 298 4.42 -5.51 5.51
N LEU A 299 3.27 -4.94 5.84
CA LEU A 299 2.77 -3.72 5.25
C LEU A 299 2.74 -2.62 6.30
N ILE A 300 3.54 -1.57 6.13
CA ILE A 300 3.59 -0.43 7.03
C ILE A 300 2.89 0.75 6.36
N LYS A 301 1.82 1.27 6.97
CA LYS A 301 1.14 2.47 6.42
C LYS A 301 2.02 3.70 6.62
N GLY A 302 2.21 4.48 5.57
CA GLY A 302 3.05 5.67 5.60
C GLY A 302 3.47 6.06 4.19
N ARG A 303 3.82 7.33 4.00
CA ARG A 303 4.34 7.80 2.72
C ARG A 303 5.87 7.80 2.75
N ASN A 304 6.46 7.51 1.60
CA ASN A 304 7.74 8.03 1.15
C ASN A 304 8.93 7.64 2.06
N ARG A 305 9.28 6.35 2.13
CA ARG A 305 10.46 5.90 2.91
C ARG A 305 11.74 6.48 2.35
N PHE A 306 11.87 6.50 1.03
CA PHE A 306 13.11 6.85 0.33
C PHE A 306 13.07 8.25 -0.30
N GLU A 307 12.27 9.17 0.25
CA GLU A 307 12.26 10.55 -0.25
C GLU A 307 13.29 11.42 0.47
N PRO A 308 14.37 11.82 -0.21
CA PRO A 308 15.28 12.82 0.33
C PRO A 308 14.56 14.17 0.40
N SER A 309 14.78 14.90 1.48
CA SER A 309 14.19 16.22 1.66
C SER A 309 14.97 17.24 0.83
N LEU A 310 14.28 17.97 -0.05
CA LEU A 310 14.91 18.98 -0.88
C LEU A 310 15.31 20.25 -0.09
N PHE A 311 14.66 20.47 1.05
CA PHE A 311 14.75 21.72 1.81
C PHE A 311 15.66 21.64 3.04
N ARG A 312 16.10 20.43 3.42
CA ARG A 312 17.11 20.29 4.48
C ARG A 312 18.51 20.20 3.83
N PRO A 313 19.55 20.78 4.45
CA PRO A 313 20.92 20.59 4.00
C PRO A 313 21.32 19.12 4.05
N LEU A 314 22.05 18.66 3.05
CA LEU A 314 22.72 17.35 3.05
C LEU A 314 24.02 17.45 3.87
N THR A 315 23.93 17.06 5.14
CA THR A 315 25.08 16.90 6.02
C THR A 315 25.30 15.43 6.39
N PRO A 316 26.49 15.05 6.89
CA PRO A 316 26.72 13.70 7.39
C PRO A 316 25.68 13.24 8.43
N GLU A 317 25.19 14.15 9.27
CA GLU A 317 24.13 13.87 10.26
C GLU A 317 22.81 13.53 9.57
N THR A 318 22.43 14.27 8.53
CA THR A 318 21.23 13.94 7.75
C THR A 318 21.35 12.61 7.02
N LEU A 319 22.54 12.28 6.50
CA LEU A 319 22.78 10.98 5.87
C LEU A 319 22.66 9.84 6.89
N ARG A 320 23.19 10.03 8.11
CA ARG A 320 23.01 9.08 9.22
C ARG A 320 21.53 8.92 9.56
N ALA A 321 20.78 10.02 9.68
CA ALA A 321 19.35 9.97 9.96
C ALA A 321 18.55 9.24 8.86
N TYR A 322 18.92 9.41 7.58
CA TYR A 322 18.34 8.63 6.49
C TYR A 322 18.65 7.13 6.62
N THR A 323 19.93 6.81 6.85
CA THR A 323 20.39 5.43 7.00
C THR A 323 19.71 4.73 8.18
N GLU A 324 19.62 5.39 9.33
CA GLU A 324 18.94 4.89 10.52
C GLU A 324 17.45 4.73 10.26
N GLY A 325 16.80 5.71 9.63
CA GLY A 325 15.39 5.63 9.27
C GLY A 325 15.07 4.46 8.34
N TRP A 326 15.93 4.21 7.35
CA TRP A 326 15.72 3.13 6.36
C TRP A 326 16.02 1.75 6.93
N THR A 327 17.07 1.64 7.75
CA THR A 327 17.47 0.35 8.33
C THR A 327 16.63 -0.02 9.54
N ARG A 328 15.93 0.93 10.18
CA ARG A 328 15.08 0.66 11.35
C ARG A 328 14.01 -0.38 11.05
N ASP A 329 13.20 -0.16 10.02
CA ASP A 329 12.12 -1.09 9.65
C ASP A 329 12.66 -2.50 9.40
N LEU A 330 13.82 -2.60 8.73
CA LEU A 330 14.48 -3.86 8.40
C LEU A 330 15.05 -4.57 9.63
N LYS A 331 15.67 -3.84 10.56
CA LYS A 331 16.21 -4.38 11.82
C LYS A 331 15.09 -4.90 12.73
N GLU A 332 13.99 -4.16 12.84
CA GLU A 332 12.85 -4.60 13.66
C GLU A 332 12.12 -5.78 13.00
N ALA A 333 12.02 -5.80 11.67
CA ALA A 333 11.54 -6.98 10.95
C ALA A 333 12.45 -8.19 11.17
N GLU A 334 13.77 -8.02 11.11
CA GLU A 334 14.73 -9.11 11.39
C GLU A 334 14.53 -9.69 12.79
N ARG A 335 14.46 -8.85 13.83
CA ARG A 335 14.20 -9.30 15.22
C ARG A 335 12.91 -10.11 15.33
N LEU A 336 11.84 -9.63 14.70
CA LEU A 336 10.58 -10.36 14.64
C LEU A 336 10.75 -11.73 13.97
N LEU A 337 11.40 -11.77 12.80
CA LEU A 337 11.58 -13.01 12.04
C LEU A 337 12.50 -14.00 12.76
N GLN A 338 13.53 -13.53 13.47
CA GLN A 338 14.37 -14.35 14.34
C GLN A 338 13.55 -14.96 15.48
N ALA A 339 12.70 -14.17 16.15
CA ALA A 339 11.82 -14.69 17.19
C ALA A 339 10.88 -15.79 16.67
N VAL A 340 10.38 -15.66 15.44
CA VAL A 340 9.57 -16.70 14.78
C VAL A 340 10.43 -17.91 14.39
N ALA A 341 11.65 -17.70 13.91
CA ALA A 341 12.57 -18.76 13.48
C ALA A 341 13.01 -19.64 14.66
N GLU A 342 13.33 -19.05 15.81
CA GLU A 342 13.72 -19.80 17.01
C GLU A 342 12.64 -20.81 17.42
N LEU A 343 11.35 -20.44 17.35
CA LEU A 343 10.24 -21.37 17.62
C LEU A 343 10.22 -22.54 16.65
N SER A 344 10.46 -22.28 15.36
CA SER A 344 10.46 -23.33 14.33
C SER A 344 11.62 -24.32 14.50
N SER A 345 12.78 -23.83 14.94
CA SER A 345 13.94 -24.69 15.22
C SER A 345 13.70 -25.64 16.39
N VAL A 346 13.07 -25.14 17.47
CA VAL A 346 12.68 -25.94 18.64
C VAL A 346 11.61 -26.98 18.27
N CYS A 347 10.68 -26.62 17.38
CA CYS A 347 9.65 -27.54 16.92
C CYS A 347 10.19 -28.64 15.98
N SER A 348 11.27 -28.37 15.23
CA SER A 348 11.90 -29.34 14.33
C SER A 348 12.80 -30.38 15.03
N ILE A 349 13.28 -30.08 16.24
CA ILE A 349 14.14 -30.99 17.03
C ILE A 349 13.29 -31.98 17.85
N GLY A 350 11.99 -31.71 18.00
CA GLY A 350 11.06 -32.52 18.79
C GLY A 350 10.08 -33.38 17.98
N ALA A 351 10.28 -33.51 16.67
CA ALA A 351 9.51 -34.40 15.76
C ALA A 351 10.44 -35.46 15.20
#